data_AF-A0A7K4HFY2-F1
#
_entry.id   AF-A0A7K4HFY2-F1
#
_cell.length_a   1.000
_cell.length_b   1.000
_cell.length_c   1.000
_cell.angle_alpha   90.00
_cell.angle_beta   90.00
_cell.angle_gamma   90.00
#
_symmetry.space_group_name_H-M   'P 1'
#
loop_
_entity.id
_entity.type
_entity.pdbx_description
1 polymer ?
#
loop_
_entity_poly.entity_id
_entity_poly.type
_entity_poly.pdbx_seq_one_letter_code
_entity_poly.pdbx_strand_id
1 'polypeptide(L)'
;MNELELSNENRYILCNFIDQNSEKFNLRKDIYDLNNDVSLSQLFLFAYSKARTNNLIPKLYSEYVNTVNSLSKKIDIHANFS
;
A
#
# COMPACT_ATOMS: atom_id res chain seq x y z
N MET A 1 -16.33 0.25 7.82
CA MET A 1 -15.31 0.64 6.83
C MET A 1 -16.02 0.84 5.50
N ASN A 2 -15.90 2.02 4.89
CA ASN A 2 -16.54 2.34 3.60
C ASN A 2 -15.53 2.25 2.43
N GLU A 3 -16.01 2.36 1.19
CA GLU A 3 -15.18 2.23 -0.02
C GLU A 3 -14.07 3.30 -0.11
N LEU A 4 -14.32 4.51 0.38
CA LEU A 4 -13.35 5.60 0.37
C LEU A 4 -12.19 5.31 1.33
N GLU A 5 -12.50 4.81 2.52
CA GLU A 5 -11.49 4.39 3.52
C GLU A 5 -10.62 3.27 2.95
N LEU A 6 -11.22 2.25 2.33
CA LEU A 6 -10.50 1.15 1.67
C LEU A 6 -9.56 1.65 0.56
N SER A 7 -10.02 2.61 -0.24
CA SER A 7 -9.21 3.22 -1.31
C SER A 7 -7.99 3.96 -0.75
N ASN A 8 -8.19 4.72 0.34
CA ASN A 8 -7.12 5.45 1.01
C ASN A 8 -6.10 4.51 1.68
N GLU A 9 -6.57 3.45 2.35
CA GLU A 9 -5.69 2.43 2.93
C GLU A 9 -4.87 1.72 1.84
N ASN A 10 -5.50 1.33 0.73
CA ASN A 10 -4.79 0.71 -0.39
C ASN A 10 -3.72 1.64 -0.97
N ARG A 11 -4.03 2.93 -1.13
CA ARG A 11 -3.07 3.93 -1.58
C ARG A 11 -1.91 4.07 -0.59
N TYR A 12 -2.19 4.09 0.70
CA TYR A 12 -1.16 4.17 1.74
C TYR A 12 -0.22 2.97 1.72
N ILE A 13 -0.76 1.74 1.64
CA ILE A 13 0.02 0.49 1.53
C ILE A 13 0.99 0.58 0.35
N LEU A 14 0.49 1.01 -0.81
CA LEU A 14 1.29 1.10 -2.03
C LEU A 14 2.38 2.16 -1.92
N CYS A 15 2.07 3.36 -1.41
CA CYS A 15 3.06 4.41 -1.19
C CYS A 15 4.16 3.94 -0.22
N ASN A 16 3.78 3.32 0.89
CA ASN A 16 4.74 2.80 1.88
C ASN A 16 5.65 1.72 1.29
N PHE A 17 5.07 0.76 0.54
CA PHE A 17 5.87 -0.24 -0.16
C PHE A 17 6.84 0.40 -1.16
N ILE A 18 6.39 1.41 -1.91
CA ILE A 18 7.23 2.09 -2.89
C ILE A 18 8.37 2.84 -2.20
N ASP A 19 8.06 3.58 -1.14
CA ASP A 19 9.02 4.40 -0.41
C ASP A 19 10.12 3.56 0.25
N GLN A 20 9.74 2.49 0.96
CA GLN A 20 10.67 1.56 1.59
C GLN A 20 11.61 0.84 0.62
N ASN A 21 11.29 0.84 -0.67
CA ASN A 21 12.10 0.21 -1.71
C ASN A 21 12.55 1.25 -2.76
N SER A 22 12.47 2.55 -2.44
CA SER A 22 12.72 3.68 -3.34
C SER A 22 14.13 3.64 -3.96
N GLU A 23 15.14 3.29 -3.16
CA GLU A 23 16.52 3.08 -3.62
C GLU A 23 16.60 2.01 -4.72
N LYS A 24 15.98 0.84 -4.50
CA LYS A 24 15.93 -0.24 -5.50
C LYS A 24 15.12 0.15 -6.74
N PHE A 25 14.17 1.07 -6.57
CA PHE A 25 13.29 1.51 -7.65
C PHE A 25 13.87 2.68 -8.45
N ASN A 26 15.01 3.25 -8.02
CA ASN A 26 15.63 4.46 -8.56
C ASN A 26 14.63 5.62 -8.62
N LEU A 27 13.85 5.82 -7.56
CA LEU A 27 12.92 6.94 -7.47
C LEU A 27 13.67 8.23 -7.13
N ARG A 28 13.44 9.26 -7.95
CA ARG A 28 14.03 10.60 -7.79
C ARG A 28 13.09 11.58 -7.07
N LYS A 29 11.83 11.21 -6.90
CA LYS A 29 10.76 12.05 -6.35
C LYS A 29 10.05 11.28 -5.25
N ASP A 30 9.55 12.01 -4.27
CA ASP A 30 8.74 11.47 -3.18
C ASP A 30 7.43 10.89 -3.74
N ILE A 31 7.13 9.64 -3.39
CA ILE A 31 5.91 8.96 -3.81
C ILE A 31 4.66 9.54 -3.13
N TYR A 32 4.80 10.12 -1.94
CA TYR A 32 3.71 10.76 -1.21
C TYR A 32 3.25 12.07 -1.86
N ASP A 33 4.11 12.73 -2.63
CA ASP A 33 3.71 13.86 -3.47
C ASP A 33 3.05 13.37 -4.77
N LEU A 34 3.70 12.42 -5.45
CA LEU A 34 3.28 11.96 -6.79
C LEU A 34 1.96 11.18 -6.80
N ASN A 35 1.64 10.49 -5.72
CA ASN A 35 0.49 9.59 -5.74
C ASN A 35 -0.84 10.35 -5.96
N ASN A 36 -0.95 11.61 -5.53
CA ASN A 36 -2.17 12.40 -5.70
C ASN A 36 -2.52 12.66 -7.18
N ASP A 37 -1.53 12.59 -8.06
CA ASP A 37 -1.68 12.83 -9.51
C ASP A 37 -1.98 11.56 -10.31
N VAL A 38 -2.04 10.39 -9.66
CA VAL A 38 -2.26 9.10 -10.33
C VAL A 38 -3.42 8.33 -9.73
N SER A 39 -4.09 7.54 -10.57
CA SER A 39 -5.14 6.64 -10.11
C SER A 39 -4.56 5.52 -9.25
N LEU A 40 -5.40 4.94 -8.38
CA LEU A 40 -4.99 3.80 -7.55
C LEU A 40 -4.50 2.62 -8.41
N SER A 41 -5.11 2.38 -9.56
CA SER A 41 -4.68 1.34 -10.50
C SER A 41 -3.31 1.62 -11.12
N GLN A 42 -3.01 2.89 -11.46
CA GLN A 42 -1.69 3.27 -11.95
C GLN A 42 -0.61 3.08 -10.88
N LEU A 43 -0.91 3.48 -9.64
CA LEU A 43 -0.02 3.28 -8.49
C LEU A 43 0.24 1.79 -8.24
N PHE A 44 -0.81 0.96 -8.31
CA PHE A 44 -0.70 -0.49 -8.17
C PHE A 44 0.16 -1.11 -9.28
N LEU A 45 -0.09 -0.77 -10.55
CA LEU A 45 0.69 -1.29 -11.68
C LEU A 45 2.17 -0.92 -11.57
N PHE A 46 2.47 0.30 -11.12
CA PHE A 46 3.83 0.73 -10.84
C PHE A 46 4.48 -0.13 -9.75
N ALA A 47 3.84 -0.25 -8.59
CA ALA A 47 4.34 -1.05 -7.47
C ALA A 47 4.55 -2.52 -7.87
N TYR A 48 3.57 -3.12 -8.55
CA TYR A 48 3.62 -4.50 -9.02
C TYR A 48 4.76 -4.71 -10.01
N SER A 49 4.92 -3.82 -11.00
CA SER A 49 5.99 -3.92 -12.00
C SER A 49 7.36 -3.85 -11.33
N LYS A 50 7.58 -2.86 -10.45
CA LYS A 50 8.83 -2.72 -9.68
C LYS A 50 9.07 -3.90 -8.74
N ALA A 51 8.03 -4.42 -8.11
CA ALA A 51 8.13 -5.60 -7.26
C ALA A 51 8.54 -6.83 -8.06
N ARG A 52 7.95 -7.05 -9.24
CA ARG A 52 8.28 -8.16 -10.13
C ARG A 52 9.73 -8.09 -10.60
N THR A 53 10.20 -6.93 -11.04
CA THR A 53 11.58 -6.78 -11.54
C THR A 53 12.63 -6.95 -10.45
N ASN A 54 12.28 -6.75 -9.18
CA ASN A 54 13.19 -6.82 -8.04
C ASN A 54 12.99 -8.06 -7.15
N ASN A 55 12.16 -9.03 -7.58
CA ASN A 55 11.80 -10.21 -6.78
C ASN A 55 11.16 -9.88 -5.41
N LEU A 56 10.38 -8.80 -5.34
CA LEU A 56 9.71 -8.31 -4.13
C LEU A 56 8.20 -8.57 -4.10
N ILE A 57 7.67 -9.38 -5.01
CA ILE A 57 6.24 -9.75 -5.01
C ILE A 57 5.78 -10.33 -3.66
N PRO A 58 6.54 -11.23 -2.99
CA PRO A 58 6.15 -11.72 -1.67
C PRO A 58 6.10 -10.59 -0.62
N LYS A 59 7.00 -9.60 -0.70
CA LYS A 59 7.00 -8.44 0.19
C LYS A 59 5.75 -7.59 -0.03
N LEU A 60 5.44 -7.25 -1.28
CA LEU A 60 4.23 -6.49 -1.62
C LEU A 60 2.96 -7.20 -1.12
N TYR A 61 2.86 -8.51 -1.31
CA TYR A 61 1.73 -9.30 -0.80
C TYR A 61 1.66 -9.28 0.73
N SER A 62 2.80 -9.41 1.42
CA SER A 62 2.83 -9.37 2.88
C SER A 62 2.38 -8.03 3.46
N GLU A 63 2.69 -6.91 2.81
CA GLU A 63 2.21 -5.57 3.22
C GLU A 63 0.67 -5.50 3.21
N TYR A 64 0.04 -6.04 2.16
CA TYR A 64 -1.42 -6.14 2.08
C TYR A 64 -2.00 -7.02 3.19
N VAL A 65 -1.46 -8.23 3.38
CA VAL A 65 -1.95 -9.16 4.41
C VAL A 65 -1.79 -8.56 5.81
N ASN A 66 -0.64 -7.94 6.10
CA ASN A 66 -0.38 -7.33 7.40
C ASN A 66 -1.32 -6.17 7.68
N THR A 67 -1.59 -5.35 6.66
CA THR A 67 -2.51 -4.22 6.81
C THR A 67 -3.94 -4.68 7.01
N VAL A 68 -4.42 -5.64 6.20
CA VAL A 68 -5.74 -6.26 6.37
C VAL A 68 -5.88 -6.86 7.77
N ASN A 69 -4.89 -7.62 8.24
CA ASN A 69 -4.92 -8.19 9.59
C ASN A 69 -4.96 -7.13 10.69
N SER A 70 -4.25 -6.02 10.50
CA SER A 70 -4.23 -4.91 11.46
C SER A 70 -5.57 -4.16 11.49
N LEU A 71 -6.19 -3.98 10.33
CA LEU A 71 -7.52 -3.39 10.21
C LEU A 71 -8.60 -4.29 10.83
N SER A 72 -8.57 -5.60 10.56
CA SER A 72 -9.50 -6.56 11.16
C SER A 72 -9.42 -6.55 12.69
N LYS A 73 -8.21 -6.53 13.26
CA LYS A 73 -8.03 -6.42 14.71
C LYS A 73 -8.61 -5.14 15.30
N LYS A 74 -8.48 -4.00 14.60
CA LYS A 74 -9.07 -2.73 15.05
C LYS A 74 -10.60 -2.79 15.07
N ILE A 75 -11.21 -3.46 14.09
CA ILE A 75 -12.67 -3.67 14.02
C ILE A 75 -13.13 -4.54 15.19
N ASP A 76 -12.43 -5.65 15.47
CA ASP A 76 -12.77 -6.56 16.56
C ASP A 76 -12.66 -5.86 17.93
N ILE A 77 -11.66 -4.99 18.13
CA ILE A 77 -11.55 -4.17 19.35
C ILE A 77 -12.77 -3.26 19.48
N HIS A 78 -13.13 -2.51 18.44
CA HIS A 78 -14.28 -1.61 18.52
C HIS A 78 -15.60 -2.35 18.77
N ALA A 79 -15.81 -3.51 18.15
CA ALA A 79 -17.01 -4.32 18.36
C ALA A 79 -17.13 -4.89 19.78
N ASN A 80 -16.01 -5.19 20.45
CA ASN A 80 -16.00 -5.70 21.82
C ASN A 80 -16.15 -4.62 22.90
N PHE A 81 -15.99 -3.34 22.54
CA PHE A 81 -16.15 -2.19 23.44
C PHE A 81 -17.38 -1.31 23.10
N SER A 82 -18.28 -1.80 22.23
CA SER A 82 -19.57 -1.17 21.89
C SER A 82 -20.73 -1.91 22.54
#